data_AF-A0A2D9FZ32-F1
#
_entry.id   AF-A0A2D9FZ32-F1
#
_cell.length_a   1.000
_cell.length_b   1.000
_cell.length_c   1.000
_cell.angle_alpha   90.00
_cell.angle_beta   90.00
_cell.angle_gamma   90.00
#
_symmetry.space_group_name_H-M   'P 1'
#
loop_
_entity.id
_entity.type
_entity.pdbx_description
1 polymer ?
#
loop_
_entity_poly.entity_id
_entity_poly.type
_entity_poly.pdbx_seq_one_letter_code
_entity_poly.pdbx_strand_id
1 'polypeptide(L)'
;MDMAMKSSQILMEGIQNWKLRLVLSALLCIMGLAGLISMALGTFVDLTVVDKSIVSIAIFMVGTPAYLIASKLGKVDEYTIAGFLNESLQEVQGDAEVLVRKEEELDEVERTRREQLEDFFTENPLYNYLPDKPVKQAYILFVISLIGSFGIWYMG
;
A
#
# COMPACT_ATOMS: atom_id res chain seq x y z
N MET A 1 -10.82 29.88 4.20
CA MET A 1 -10.08 28.85 3.44
C MET A 1 -11.15 27.86 3.02
N ASP A 2 -11.43 27.77 1.72
CA ASP A 2 -12.63 27.07 1.23
C ASP A 2 -12.68 25.61 1.66
N MET A 3 -13.82 25.16 2.17
CA MET A 3 -14.03 23.79 2.69
C MET A 3 -13.69 22.73 1.63
N ALA A 4 -14.02 22.98 0.37
CA ALA A 4 -13.63 22.14 -0.76
C ALA A 4 -12.11 21.89 -0.86
N MET A 5 -11.27 22.88 -0.52
CA MET A 5 -9.81 22.71 -0.52
C MET A 5 -9.32 21.84 0.64
N LYS A 6 -9.98 21.91 1.80
CA LYS A 6 -9.63 21.11 2.99
C LYS A 6 -9.96 19.63 2.77
N SER A 7 -11.15 19.33 2.24
CA SER A 7 -11.57 17.98 1.87
C SER A 7 -10.62 17.32 0.85
N SER A 8 -10.28 18.06 -0.21
CA SER A 8 -9.41 17.57 -1.27
C SER A 8 -8.00 17.24 -0.74
N GLN A 9 -7.48 18.04 0.20
CA GLN A 9 -6.19 17.77 0.84
C GLN A 9 -6.21 16.50 1.69
N ILE A 10 -7.26 16.30 2.50
CA ILE A 10 -7.41 15.11 3.37
C ILE A 10 -7.45 13.83 2.53
N LEU A 11 -8.23 13.81 1.46
CA LEU A 11 -8.33 12.65 0.56
C LEU A 11 -7.05 12.42 -0.24
N MET A 12 -6.40 13.49 -0.71
CA MET A 12 -5.12 13.40 -1.42
C MET A 12 -4.02 12.81 -0.51
N GLU A 13 -3.95 13.25 0.75
CA GLU A 13 -3.04 12.69 1.74
C GLU A 13 -3.32 11.19 1.97
N GLY A 14 -4.59 10.80 2.02
CA GLY A 14 -5.01 9.40 2.09
C GLY A 14 -4.52 8.56 0.91
N ILE A 15 -4.72 9.06 -0.31
CA ILE A 15 -4.28 8.39 -1.54
C ILE A 15 -2.75 8.23 -1.55
N GLN A 16 -2.02 9.29 -1.22
CA GLN A 16 -0.56 9.26 -1.22
C GLN A 16 -0.01 8.28 -0.18
N ASN A 17 -0.52 8.32 1.05
CA ASN A 17 -0.13 7.40 2.10
C ASN A 17 -0.43 5.94 1.74
N TRP A 18 -1.60 5.67 1.16
CA TRP A 18 -1.96 4.32 0.75
C TRP A 18 -1.09 3.80 -0.41
N LYS A 19 -0.85 4.65 -1.42
CA LYS A 19 0.08 4.31 -2.53
C LYS A 19 1.48 4.03 -2.01
N LEU A 20 1.97 4.82 -1.05
CA LEU A 20 3.27 4.59 -0.40
C LEU A 20 3.31 3.24 0.31
N ARG A 21 2.26 2.87 1.06
CA ARG A 21 2.17 1.56 1.73
C ARG A 21 2.21 0.40 0.74
N LEU A 22 1.52 0.51 -0.40
CA LEU A 22 1.58 -0.51 -1.44
C LEU A 22 2.96 -0.60 -2.08
N VAL A 23 3.60 0.52 -2.39
CA VAL A 23 4.97 0.54 -2.91
C VAL A 23 5.93 -0.12 -1.92
N LEU A 24 5.84 0.23 -0.63
CA LEU A 24 6.64 -0.39 0.42
C LEU A 24 6.41 -1.90 0.51
N SER A 25 5.14 -2.32 0.46
CA SER A 25 4.75 -3.74 0.47
C SER A 25 5.36 -4.49 -0.71
N ALA A 26 5.30 -3.90 -1.91
CA ALA A 26 5.89 -4.46 -3.12
C ALA A 26 7.41 -4.62 -2.99
N LEU A 27 8.09 -3.58 -2.53
CA LEU A 27 9.54 -3.59 -2.33
C LEU A 27 9.95 -4.69 -1.35
N LEU A 28 9.26 -4.82 -0.21
CA LEU A 28 9.54 -5.85 0.78
C LEU A 28 9.32 -7.27 0.22
N CYS A 29 8.18 -7.51 -0.45
CA CYS A 29 7.87 -8.79 -1.08
C CYS A 29 8.93 -9.20 -2.10
N ILE A 30 9.26 -8.30 -3.03
CA ILE A 30 10.15 -8.60 -4.16
C ILE A 30 11.57 -8.78 -3.66
N MET A 31 12.02 -7.98 -2.68
CA MET A 31 13.34 -8.15 -2.06
C MET A 31 13.49 -9.53 -1.42
N GLY A 32 12.50 -9.97 -0.63
CA GLY A 32 12.53 -11.30 0.00
C GLY A 32 12.49 -12.43 -1.02
N LEU A 33 11.55 -12.35 -1.97
CA LEU A 33 11.40 -13.37 -3.02
C LEU A 33 12.61 -13.45 -3.95
N ALA A 34 13.20 -12.32 -4.32
CA ALA A 34 14.39 -12.28 -5.17
C ALA A 34 15.57 -13.03 -4.53
N GLY A 35 15.78 -12.82 -3.22
CA GLY A 35 16.78 -13.55 -2.46
C GLY A 35 16.51 -15.06 -2.46
N LEU A 36 15.27 -15.45 -2.16
CA LEU A 36 14.90 -16.86 -2.08
C LEU A 36 15.01 -17.57 -3.44
N ILE A 37 14.48 -16.96 -4.49
CA ILE A 37 14.52 -17.49 -5.86
C ILE A 37 15.97 -17.63 -6.31
N SER A 38 16.78 -16.61 -6.07
CA SER A 38 18.18 -16.65 -6.48
C SER A 38 18.98 -17.72 -5.73
N MET A 39 18.78 -17.85 -4.41
CA MET A 39 19.43 -18.91 -3.63
C MET A 39 19.01 -20.28 -4.12
N ALA A 40 17.70 -20.50 -4.35
CA ALA A 40 17.19 -21.77 -4.85
C ALA A 40 17.72 -22.11 -6.25
N LEU A 41 17.62 -21.19 -7.21
CA LEU A 41 18.12 -21.38 -8.57
C LEU A 41 19.63 -21.59 -8.61
N GLY A 42 20.39 -20.85 -7.79
CA GLY A 42 21.82 -20.98 -7.73
C GLY A 42 22.30 -22.32 -7.18
N THR A 43 21.46 -23.07 -6.44
CA THR A 43 21.76 -24.45 -6.06
C THR A 43 21.62 -25.42 -7.24
N PHE A 44 20.72 -25.16 -8.19
CA PHE A 44 20.57 -26.01 -9.38
C PHE A 44 21.64 -25.78 -10.45
N VAL A 45 22.24 -24.58 -10.46
CA VAL A 45 23.19 -24.14 -11.50
C VAL A 45 24.62 -24.00 -10.93
N ASP A 46 24.86 -24.50 -9.71
CA ASP A 46 26.14 -24.43 -9.00
C ASP A 46 26.77 -23.02 -9.00
N LEU A 47 25.94 -22.00 -8.72
CA LEU A 47 26.36 -20.61 -8.67
C LEU A 47 27.07 -20.29 -7.35
N THR A 48 28.10 -19.45 -7.44
CA THR A 48 28.75 -18.92 -6.23
C THR A 48 27.81 -18.00 -5.46
N VAL A 49 28.13 -17.73 -4.20
CA VAL A 49 27.36 -16.79 -3.36
C VAL A 49 27.31 -15.38 -3.98
N VAL A 50 28.38 -14.98 -4.67
CA VAL A 50 28.44 -13.68 -5.36
C VAL A 50 27.48 -13.66 -6.55
N ASP A 51 27.46 -14.72 -7.35
CA ASP A 51 26.55 -14.83 -8.51
C ASP A 51 25.09 -14.85 -8.08
N LYS A 52 24.76 -15.59 -7.01
CA LYS A 52 23.44 -15.57 -6.38
C LYS A 52 23.06 -14.14 -5.97
N SER A 53 23.97 -13.41 -5.33
CA SER A 53 23.68 -12.02 -4.93
C SER A 53 23.38 -11.11 -6.13
N ILE A 54 24.10 -11.26 -7.25
CA ILE A 54 23.88 -10.50 -8.48
C ILE A 54 22.52 -10.85 -9.10
N VAL A 55 22.16 -12.13 -9.19
CA VAL A 55 20.87 -12.58 -9.72
C VAL A 55 19.71 -12.05 -8.86
N SER A 56 19.84 -12.08 -7.53
CA SER A 56 18.84 -11.49 -6.62
C SER A 56 18.64 -9.99 -6.90
N ILE A 57 19.72 -9.23 -7.07
CA ILE A 57 19.64 -7.79 -7.39
C ILE A 57 18.95 -7.58 -8.74
N ALA A 58 19.27 -8.39 -9.75
CA ALA A 58 18.63 -8.30 -11.06
C ALA A 58 17.12 -8.57 -11.00
N ILE A 59 16.70 -9.62 -10.28
CA ILE A 59 15.28 -9.92 -10.06
C ILE A 59 14.61 -8.76 -9.33
N PHE A 60 15.25 -8.16 -8.33
CA PHE A 60 14.68 -7.04 -7.59
C PHE A 60 14.52 -5.78 -8.47
N MET A 61 15.56 -5.42 -9.24
CA MET A 61 15.56 -4.24 -10.10
C MET A 61 14.54 -4.33 -11.23
N VAL A 62 14.28 -5.51 -11.78
CA VAL A 62 13.30 -5.72 -12.86
C VAL A 62 11.90 -6.02 -12.31
N GLY A 63 11.82 -6.80 -11.23
CA GLY A 63 10.56 -7.22 -10.62
C GLY A 63 9.80 -6.06 -10.00
N THR A 64 10.49 -5.11 -9.37
CA THR A 64 9.87 -3.94 -8.74
C THR A 64 9.07 -3.10 -9.74
N PRO A 65 9.64 -2.56 -10.83
CA PRO A 65 8.88 -1.79 -11.81
C PRO A 65 7.80 -2.64 -12.49
N ALA A 66 8.05 -3.92 -12.79
CA ALA A 66 7.05 -4.80 -13.38
C ALA A 66 5.82 -4.98 -12.49
N TYR A 67 6.02 -5.17 -11.18
CA TYR A 67 4.94 -5.26 -10.20
C TYR A 67 4.17 -3.95 -10.10
N LEU A 68 4.87 -2.81 -10.01
CA LEU A 68 4.22 -1.50 -9.91
C LEU A 68 3.32 -1.23 -11.12
N ILE A 69 3.77 -1.59 -12.34
CA ILE A 69 2.96 -1.49 -13.56
C ILE A 69 1.75 -2.44 -13.49
N ALA A 70 1.96 -3.70 -13.12
CA ALA A 70 0.90 -4.71 -13.06
C ALA A 70 -0.17 -4.42 -11.98
N SER A 71 0.25 -3.84 -10.85
CA SER A 71 -0.60 -3.54 -9.69
C SER A 71 -1.63 -2.45 -9.94
N LYS A 72 -1.58 -1.75 -11.08
CA LYS A 72 -2.52 -0.68 -11.45
C LYS A 72 -2.64 0.39 -10.35
N LEU A 73 -1.56 0.69 -9.64
CA LEU A 73 -1.48 1.75 -8.61
C LEU A 73 -2.06 3.09 -9.07
N GLY A 74 -1.96 3.41 -10.36
CA GLY A 74 -2.55 4.61 -10.95
C GLY A 74 -4.09 4.65 -10.95
N LYS A 75 -4.78 3.52 -10.72
CA LYS A 75 -6.25 3.44 -10.69
C LYS A 75 -6.86 3.72 -9.33
N VAL A 76 -6.04 3.96 -8.31
CA VAL A 76 -6.51 4.24 -6.96
C VAL A 76 -6.84 5.71 -6.85
N ASP A 77 -8.12 5.96 -6.58
CA ASP A 77 -8.77 7.26 -6.55
C ASP A 77 -9.44 7.52 -5.19
N GLU A 78 -10.08 8.69 -5.08
CA GLU A 78 -10.70 9.16 -3.84
C GLU A 78 -11.88 8.27 -3.40
N TYR A 79 -12.63 7.70 -4.35
CA TYR A 79 -13.71 6.75 -4.08
C TYR A 79 -13.19 5.44 -3.45
N THR A 80 -12.01 4.98 -3.87
CA THR A 80 -11.37 3.81 -3.25
C THR A 80 -11.06 4.07 -1.77
N ILE A 81 -10.58 5.29 -1.44
CA ILE A 81 -10.30 5.68 -0.06
C ILE A 81 -11.59 5.81 0.75
N ALA A 82 -12.63 6.42 0.19
CA ALA A 82 -13.95 6.48 0.83
C ALA A 82 -14.50 5.08 1.15
N GLY A 83 -14.38 4.13 0.21
CA GLY A 83 -14.75 2.73 0.44
C GLY A 83 -14.02 2.10 1.62
N PHE A 84 -12.70 2.33 1.75
CA PHE A 84 -11.95 1.84 2.91
C PHE A 84 -12.43 2.44 4.22
N LEU A 85 -12.73 3.72 4.26
CA LEU A 85 -13.24 4.39 5.46
C LEU A 85 -14.61 3.85 5.88
N ASN A 86 -15.48 3.55 4.92
CA ASN A 86 -16.77 2.93 5.19
C ASN A 86 -16.64 1.54 5.83
N GLU A 87 -15.60 0.79 5.45
CA GLU A 87 -15.33 -0.54 6.02
C GLU A 87 -14.61 -0.47 7.37
N SER A 88 -13.73 0.52 7.57
CA SER A 88 -12.81 0.56 8.72
C SER A 88 -13.27 1.45 9.87
N LEU A 89 -14.19 2.39 9.64
CA LEU A 89 -14.55 3.44 10.59
C LEU A 89 -16.06 3.54 10.79
N GLN A 90 -16.54 3.18 11.99
CA GLN A 90 -17.96 3.19 12.33
C GLN A 90 -18.53 4.63 12.39
N GLU A 91 -17.69 5.59 12.75
CA GLU A 91 -17.99 7.01 12.89
C GLU A 91 -18.42 7.63 11.56
N VAL A 92 -18.01 7.04 10.43
CA VAL A 92 -18.39 7.46 9.08
C VAL A 92 -19.76 6.93 8.67
N GLN A 93 -20.27 5.91 9.35
CA GLN A 93 -21.60 5.32 9.15
C GLN A 93 -21.86 4.86 7.70
N GLY A 94 -20.80 4.49 6.96
CA GLY A 94 -20.92 4.06 5.57
C GLY A 94 -21.10 5.19 4.55
N ASP A 95 -20.94 6.45 4.96
CA ASP A 95 -21.21 7.61 4.11
C ASP A 95 -19.96 8.46 3.80
N ALA A 96 -18.79 7.81 3.67
CA ALA A 96 -17.53 8.49 3.35
C ALA A 96 -17.53 9.14 1.96
N GLU A 97 -18.46 8.73 1.09
CA GLU A 97 -18.59 9.19 -0.29
C GLU A 97 -18.94 10.69 -0.36
N VAL A 98 -19.54 11.26 0.69
CA VAL A 98 -19.82 12.71 0.80
C VAL A 98 -18.54 13.57 0.77
N LEU A 99 -17.38 12.99 1.14
CA LEU A 99 -16.09 13.67 1.05
C LEU A 99 -15.59 13.80 -0.41
N VAL A 100 -16.07 12.93 -1.30
CA VAL A 100 -15.61 12.86 -2.70
C VAL A 100 -16.57 13.60 -3.64
N ARG A 101 -17.87 13.59 -3.34
CA ARG A 101 -18.89 14.25 -4.17
C ARG A 101 -18.71 15.77 -4.20
N LYS A 102 -19.13 16.37 -5.32
CA LYS A 102 -19.06 17.83 -5.50
C LYS A 102 -20.04 18.53 -4.57
N GLU A 103 -19.66 19.69 -4.05
CA GLU A 103 -20.48 20.46 -3.11
C GLU A 103 -21.86 20.85 -3.68
N GLU A 104 -21.94 21.03 -5.00
CA GLU A 104 -23.18 21.32 -5.74
C GLU A 104 -24.15 20.13 -5.78
N GLU A 105 -23.66 18.92 -5.57
CA GLU A 105 -24.43 17.67 -5.58
C GLU A 105 -24.86 17.22 -4.17
N LEU A 106 -24.43 17.95 -3.14
CA LEU A 106 -24.67 17.63 -1.73
C LEU A 106 -25.89 18.38 -1.20
N ASP A 107 -26.83 17.64 -0.61
CA ASP A 107 -27.94 18.19 0.16
C ASP A 107 -27.45 18.83 1.48
N GLU A 108 -28.25 19.68 2.13
CA GLU A 108 -27.87 20.36 3.39
C GLU A 108 -27.42 19.39 4.50
N VAL A 109 -28.04 18.21 4.55
CA VAL A 109 -27.68 17.13 5.49
C VAL A 109 -26.31 16.55 5.15
N GLU A 110 -26.04 16.27 3.88
CA GLU A 110 -24.76 15.71 3.43
C GLU A 110 -23.62 16.72 3.59
N ARG A 111 -23.89 18.03 3.41
CA ARG A 111 -22.93 19.11 3.69
C ARG A 111 -22.54 19.17 5.17
N THR A 112 -23.54 19.13 6.05
CA THR A 112 -23.31 19.08 7.50
C THR A 112 -22.51 17.84 7.87
N ARG A 113 -22.79 16.71 7.22
CA ARG A 113 -22.06 15.45 7.42
C ARG A 113 -20.61 15.55 6.96
N ARG A 114 -20.37 16.19 5.82
CA ARG A 114 -19.02 16.45 5.30
C ARG A 114 -18.20 17.27 6.27
N GLU A 115 -18.75 18.36 6.81
CA GLU A 115 -18.08 19.21 7.80
C GLU A 115 -17.69 18.41 9.06
N GLN A 116 -18.59 17.58 9.59
CA GLN A 116 -18.30 16.71 10.73
C GLN A 116 -17.13 15.74 10.46
N LEU A 117 -17.09 15.16 9.25
CA LEU A 117 -16.04 14.25 8.85
C LEU A 117 -14.71 14.98 8.65
N GLU A 118 -14.72 16.17 8.04
CA GLU A 118 -13.52 16.99 7.86
C GLU A 118 -12.91 17.42 9.20
N ASP A 119 -13.74 17.80 10.17
CA ASP A 119 -13.27 18.14 11.51
C ASP A 119 -12.76 16.91 12.25
N PHE A 120 -13.44 15.77 12.13
CA PHE A 120 -12.95 14.50 12.67
C PHE A 120 -11.56 14.15 12.12
N PHE A 121 -11.35 14.25 10.80
CA PHE A 121 -10.06 13.92 10.17
C PHE A 121 -8.97 14.99 10.39
N THR A 122 -9.36 16.20 10.79
CA THR A 122 -8.41 17.23 11.24
C THR A 122 -7.77 16.81 12.57
N GLU A 123 -8.55 16.24 13.49
CA GLU A 123 -8.07 15.76 14.78
C GLU A 123 -7.52 14.33 14.72
N ASN A 124 -8.02 13.52 13.79
CA ASN A 124 -7.69 12.10 13.64
C ASN A 124 -7.17 11.81 12.23
N PRO A 125 -5.85 11.77 12.02
CA PRO A 125 -5.29 11.63 10.68
C PRO A 125 -5.81 10.40 9.93
N LEU A 126 -6.25 10.62 8.69
CA LEU A 126 -6.91 9.61 7.86
C LEU A 126 -6.05 8.34 7.65
N TYR A 127 -4.72 8.48 7.63
CA TYR A 127 -3.83 7.33 7.45
C TYR A 127 -3.95 6.26 8.53
N ASN A 128 -4.41 6.60 9.75
CA ASN A 128 -4.62 5.63 10.82
C ASN A 128 -5.73 4.63 10.52
N TYR A 129 -6.66 4.99 9.64
CA TYR A 129 -7.84 4.19 9.30
C TYR A 129 -7.70 3.47 7.96
N LEU A 130 -6.60 3.70 7.24
CA LEU A 130 -6.29 3.00 6.00
C LEU A 130 -5.85 1.56 6.29
N PRO A 131 -6.22 0.59 5.44
CA PRO A 131 -5.90 -0.82 5.67
C PRO A 131 -4.39 -1.07 5.69
N ASP A 132 -3.92 -1.81 6.70
CA ASP A 132 -2.51 -2.17 6.88
C ASP A 132 -2.21 -3.64 6.47
N LYS A 133 -3.26 -4.38 6.09
CA LYS A 133 -3.15 -5.79 5.67
C LYS A 133 -2.09 -6.03 4.59
N PRO A 134 -1.95 -5.20 3.53
CA PRO A 134 -0.93 -5.41 2.49
C PRO A 134 0.50 -5.35 3.05
N VAL A 135 0.79 -4.40 3.93
CA VAL A 135 2.14 -4.21 4.52
C VAL A 135 2.47 -5.36 5.44
N LYS A 136 1.53 -5.77 6.30
CA LYS A 136 1.72 -6.91 7.21
C LYS A 136 1.98 -8.22 6.44
N GLN A 137 1.20 -8.48 5.39
CA GLN A 137 1.40 -9.67 4.55
C GLN A 137 2.75 -9.64 3.84
N ALA A 138 3.14 -8.47 3.31
CA ALA A 138 4.44 -8.30 2.66
C ALA A 138 5.61 -8.50 3.62
N TYR A 139 5.51 -7.97 4.83
CA TYR A 139 6.52 -8.17 5.87
C TYR A 139 6.66 -9.65 6.26
N ILE A 140 5.54 -10.35 6.47
CA ILE A 140 5.56 -11.78 6.78
C ILE A 140 6.21 -12.57 5.65
N LEU A 141 5.82 -12.29 4.40
CA LEU A 141 6.42 -12.94 3.23
C LEU A 141 7.92 -12.68 3.16
N PHE A 142 8.35 -11.43 3.34
CA PHE A 142 9.76 -11.05 3.38
C PHE A 142 10.54 -11.86 4.43
N VAL A 143 10.04 -11.92 5.67
CA VAL A 143 10.70 -12.66 6.76
C VAL A 143 10.79 -14.16 6.44
N ILE A 144 9.72 -14.77 5.95
CA ILE A 144 9.72 -16.19 5.58
C ILE A 144 10.71 -16.45 4.43
N SER A 145 10.72 -15.59 3.40
CA SER A 145 11.64 -15.72 2.28
C SER A 145 13.09 -15.55 2.71
N LEU A 146 13.36 -14.63 3.64
CA LEU A 146 14.70 -14.41 4.18
C LEU A 146 15.16 -15.63 5.00
N ILE A 147 14.32 -16.17 5.88
CA ILE A 147 14.60 -17.41 6.63
C ILE A 147 14.89 -18.58 5.67
N GLY A 148 14.06 -18.74 4.63
CA GLY A 148 14.28 -19.78 3.61
C GLY A 148 15.59 -19.60 2.85
N SER A 149 15.94 -18.35 2.50
CA SER A 149 17.20 -18.02 1.83
C SER A 149 18.41 -18.38 2.69
N PHE A 150 18.37 -18.04 3.98
CA PHE A 150 19.41 -18.44 4.93
C PHE A 150 19.47 -19.96 5.12
N GLY A 151 18.32 -20.64 5.17
CA GLY A 151 18.27 -22.10 5.23
C GLY A 151 18.99 -22.76 4.04
N ILE A 152 18.72 -22.29 2.82
CA ILE A 152 19.40 -22.79 1.61
C ILE A 152 20.91 -22.51 1.69
N TRP A 153 21.29 -21.31 2.15
CA TRP A 153 22.69 -20.93 2.28
C TRP A 153 23.47 -21.76 3.33
N TYR A 154 22.82 -22.25 4.38
CA TYR A 154 23.46 -23.14 5.35
C TYR A 154 23.55 -24.60 4.87
N MET A 155 22.70 -25.02 3.93
CA MET A 155 22.63 -26.41 3.45
C MET A 155 23.46 -26.67 2.19
N GLY A 156 23.78 -25.64 1.41
CA GLY A 156 24.61 -25.71 0.20
C GLY A 156 25.93 -24.99 0.38
#